data_AF-A0A9D6PND6-F1
#
_entry.id   AF-A0A9D6PND6-F1
#
_cell.length_a   1.000
_cell.length_b   1.000
_cell.length_c   1.000
_cell.angle_alpha   90.00
_cell.angle_beta   90.00
_cell.angle_gamma   90.00
#
_symmetry.space_group_name_H-M   'P 1'
#
loop_
_entity.id
_entity.type
_entity.pdbx_description
1 polymer ?
#
loop_
_entity_poly.entity_id
_entity_poly.type
_entity_poly.pdbx_seq_one_letter_code
_entity_poly.pdbx_strand_id
1 'polypeptide(L)' 'MKVSVGIDLGSTTTKAIVLDEDGRVIGRGITNSRSNYDIACQVAL' A
#
# COMPACT_ATOMS: atom_id res chain seq x y z
N MET A 1 1.71 -17.75 7.35
CA MET A 1 1.23 -16.46 7.86
C MET A 1 0.56 -15.75 6.71
N LYS A 2 -0.74 -15.51 6.78
CA LYS A 2 -1.50 -14.81 5.74
C LYS A 2 -1.59 -13.34 6.13
N VAL A 3 -1.46 -12.45 5.15
CA VAL A 3 -1.60 -11.01 5.35
C VAL A 3 -2.49 -10.46 4.24
N SER A 4 -3.21 -9.39 4.55
CA SER A 4 -3.99 -8.64 3.56
C SER A 4 -3.33 -7.30 3.30
N VAL A 5 -3.18 -6.92 2.03
CA VAL A 5 -2.63 -5.62 1.64
C VAL A 5 -3.74 -4.77 1.04
N GLY A 6 -3.95 -3.58 1.61
CA GLY A 6 -4.82 -2.56 1.05
C GLY A 6 -3.99 -1.49 0.37
N ILE A 7 -4.31 -1.15 -0.88
CA ILE A 7 -3.63 -0.11 -1.66
C ILE A 7 -4.68 0.93 -2.06
N ASP A 8 -4.42 2.19 -1.70
CA ASP A 8 -5.16 3.35 -2.20
C ASP A 8 -4.26 4.12 -3.17
N LEU A 9 -4.67 4.14 -4.43
CA LEU A 9 -3.92 4.68 -5.53
C LEU A 9 -4.50 6.04 -5.97
N GLY A 10 -3.88 7.13 -5.51
CA GLY A 10 -4.17 8.47 -5.98
C GLY A 10 -3.19 8.95 -7.06
N SER A 11 -3.59 9.96 -7.84
CA SER A 11 -2.75 10.66 -8.82
C SER A 11 -1.56 11.39 -8.19
N THR A 12 -1.68 11.81 -6.94
CA THR A 12 -0.60 12.50 -6.22
C THR A 12 0.10 11.59 -5.23
N THR A 13 -0.61 10.65 -4.63
CA THR A 13 -0.10 9.84 -3.53
C THR A 13 -0.66 8.44 -3.58
N THR A 14 0.22 7.46 -3.40
CA THR A 14 -0.17 6.08 -3.14
C THR A 14 0.01 5.78 -1.66
N LYS A 15 -0.96 5.10 -1.07
CA LYS A 15 -0.94 4.64 0.31
C LYS A 15 -1.09 3.12 0.31
N ALA A 16 -0.38 2.46 1.21
CA ALA A 16 -0.50 1.03 1.43
C ALA A 16 -0.57 0.72 2.92
N ILE A 17 -1.37 -0.29 3.27
CA ILE A 17 -1.48 -0.86 4.61
C ILE A 17 -1.42 -2.38 4.53
N VAL A 18 -0.70 -2.98 5.48
CA VAL A 18 -0.63 -4.44 5.65
C VAL A 18 -1.32 -4.80 6.95
N LEU A 19 -2.27 -5.72 6.86
CA LEU A 19 -3.01 -6.25 8.00
C LEU A 19 -2.62 -7.71 8.26
N ASP A 20 -2.47 -8.05 9.54
CA ASP A 20 -2.43 -9.45 9.97
C ASP A 20 -3.83 -10.10 9.94
N GLU A 21 -3.91 -11.37 10.33
CA GLU A 21 -5.17 -12.15 10.31
C GLU A 21 -6.21 -11.65 11.33
N ASP A 22 -5.77 -10.96 12.38
CA ASP A 22 -6.63 -10.32 13.38
C ASP A 22 -7.06 -8.90 12.98
N GLY A 23 -6.67 -8.46 11.77
CA GLY A 23 -6.95 -7.13 11.24
C GLY A 23 -6.08 -6.02 11.85
N ARG A 24 -4.99 -6.36 12.55
CA ARG A 24 -4.06 -5.35 13.09
C ARG A 24 -3.14 -4.86 12.00
N VAL A 25 -2.87 -3.55 12.02
CA VAL A 25 -1.91 -2.93 11.11
C VAL A 25 -0.49 -3.31 11.52
N ILE A 26 0.19 -4.06 10.65
CA ILE A 26 1.57 -4.49 10.83
C ILE A 26 2.56 -3.77 9.89
N GLY A 27 2.05 -3.01 8.91
CA GLY A 27 2.85 -2.20 8.01
C GLY A 27 2.05 -1.06 7.39
N ARG A 28 2.71 0.08 7.11
CA ARG A 28 2.12 1.23 6.41
C ARG A 28 3.15 1.94 5.54
N GLY A 29 2.73 2.40 4.36
CA GLY A 29 3.58 3.11 3.42
C GLY A 29 2.81 4.23 2.74
N ILE A 30 3.44 5.38 2.53
CA ILE A 30 2.91 6.49 1.75
C ILE A 30 4.02 6.98 0.84
N THR A 31 3.76 7.06 -0.46
CA THR A 31 4.70 7.62 -1.42
C THR A 31 4.01 8.61 -2.36
N ASN A 32 4.78 9.56 -2.88
CA ASN A 32 4.34 10.40 -3.98
C ASN A 32 4.29 9.56 -5.27
N SER A 33 3.09 9.40 -5.84
CA SER A 33 2.90 8.62 -7.07
C SER A 33 3.05 9.48 -8.32
N ARG A 34 2.71 10.77 -8.32
CA ARG A 34 2.64 11.65 -9.53
C ARG A 34 2.00 10.97 -10.76
N SER A 35 0.99 10.12 -10.56
CA SER A 35 0.38 9.30 -11.61
C SER A 35 1.35 8.33 -12.30
N ASN A 36 2.47 7.98 -11.66
CA ASN A 36 3.34 6.89 -12.05
C ASN A 36 2.84 5.59 -11.40
N TYR A 37 1.98 4.91 -12.15
CA TYR A 37 1.29 3.69 -11.74
C TYR A 37 2.26 2.52 -11.47
N ASP A 38 3.44 2.51 -12.09
CA ASP A 38 4.44 1.45 -11.91
C ASP A 38 5.10 1.51 -10.52
N ILE A 39 5.49 2.71 -10.07
CA ILE A 39 6.04 2.94 -8.73
C ILE A 39 5.02 2.56 -7.66
N ALA A 40 3.74 2.83 -7.92
CA ALA A 40 2.69 2.53 -6.97
C ALA A 40 2.47 1.02 -6.77
N CYS A 41 2.56 0.22 -7.82
CA CYS A 41 2.52 -1.24 -7.73
C CYS A 41 3.72 -1.82 -6.96
N GLN A 42 4.90 -1.20 -7.05
CA GLN A 42 6.11 -1.67 -6.35
C GLN A 42 6.08 -1.45 -4.83
N VAL A 43 5.31 -0.50 -4.31
CA VAL A 43 5.21 -0.29 -2.84
C VAL A 43 4.36 -1.37 -2.16
N ALA A 44 3.58 -2.12 -2.94
CA ALA A 44 2.71 -3.17 -2.42
C ALA A 44 3.34 -4.57 -2.43
N LEU A 45 4.46 -4.76 -3.13
CA LEU A 45 5.18 -6.04 -3.29
C LEU A 45 6.50 -6.00 -2.51
#